data_AF-A0A9N9NWN9-F1
#
_entry.id   AF-A0A9N9NWN9-F1
#
_cell.length_a   1.000
_cell.length_b   1.000
_cell.length_c   1.000
_cell.angle_alpha   90.00
_cell.angle_beta   90.00
_cell.angle_gamma   90.00
#
_symmetry.space_group_name_H-M   'P 1'
#
loop_
_entity.id
_entity.type
_entity.pdbx_description
1 polymer ?
#
loop_
_entity_poly.entity_id
_entity_poly.type
_entity_poly.pdbx_seq_one_letter_code
_entity_poly.pdbx_strand_id
1 'polypeptide(L)'
;RNISTIYDLKDISKTFVYQSSNPSSQSSEPPSNFDNSTSQSSSALPDANQKQNNDFNKPSLVIIIGWWNCKLSNLRKYISLYTEKFHMDTLSHIPPFYHLFFPWIVPDDVIRLAKELIGVWIERGRPNNIGFHVFSDNGTYHYAMLCEAIRNLANVNSDNSDILFSKKNTPSISSTDAELFLDSIKSCVIDSAPSPINEKYVALGIM
;
A
#
# COMPACT_ATOMS: atom_id res chain seq x y z
N ARG A 1 -15.85 8.88 -20.98
CA ARG A 1 -16.74 7.75 -20.63
C ARG A 1 -16.44 7.38 -19.19
N ASN A 2 -17.50 7.25 -18.37
CA ASN A 2 -17.56 7.30 -16.90
C ASN A 2 -16.29 6.98 -16.10
N ILE A 3 -15.80 7.98 -15.36
CA ILE A 3 -14.91 7.81 -14.21
C ILE A 3 -15.84 7.57 -13.02
N SER A 4 -16.00 6.33 -12.58
CA SER A 4 -16.63 6.04 -11.29
C SER A 4 -15.65 6.49 -10.20
N THR A 5 -15.90 7.66 -9.63
CA THR A 5 -15.25 8.09 -8.40
C THR A 5 -15.80 7.20 -7.29
N ILE A 6 -15.12 6.10 -7.01
CA ILE A 6 -15.36 5.32 -5.79
C ILE A 6 -14.73 6.12 -4.64
N TYR A 7 -15.47 7.13 -4.19
CA TYR A 7 -15.31 7.62 -2.83
C TYR A 7 -16.06 6.66 -1.93
N ASP A 8 -15.39 5.61 -1.47
CA ASP A 8 -15.87 4.91 -0.29
C ASP A 8 -15.48 5.73 0.95
N LEU A 9 -16.26 6.79 1.18
CA LEU A 9 -16.15 7.71 2.32
C LEU A 9 -16.59 7.07 3.65
N LYS A 10 -16.83 5.74 3.70
CA LYS A 10 -17.24 5.05 4.93
C LYS A 10 -16.09 4.65 5.84
N ASP A 11 -14.83 4.80 5.41
CA ASP A 11 -13.68 4.38 6.23
C ASP A 11 -12.64 5.51 6.40
N ILE A 12 -13.08 6.59 7.04
CA ILE A 12 -12.25 7.76 7.43
C ILE A 12 -11.13 7.35 8.42
N SER A 13 -11.06 6.07 8.82
CA SER A 13 -10.08 5.53 9.76
C SER A 13 -8.81 4.96 9.13
N LYS A 14 -8.75 4.79 7.80
CA LYS A 14 -7.62 4.12 7.14
C LYS A 14 -6.55 5.12 6.69
N THR A 15 -5.34 4.98 7.23
CA THR A 15 -4.20 5.85 6.93
C THR A 15 -3.58 5.59 5.55
N PHE A 16 -3.91 4.45 4.93
CA PHE A 16 -3.52 4.09 3.56
C PHE A 16 -4.72 4.12 2.61
N VAL A 17 -4.49 4.63 1.39
CA VAL A 17 -5.44 4.53 0.28
C VAL A 17 -5.00 3.40 -0.65
N TYR A 18 -5.85 2.38 -0.76
CA TYR A 18 -5.60 1.20 -1.60
C TYR A 18 -6.26 1.33 -2.98
N GLN A 19 -5.57 0.86 -4.01
CA GLN A 19 -6.08 0.71 -5.37
C GLN A 19 -5.69 -0.67 -5.93
N SER A 20 -6.68 -1.44 -6.39
CA SER A 20 -6.43 -2.73 -7.05
C SER A 20 -6.04 -2.56 -8.50
N SER A 21 -5.16 -3.46 -8.95
CA SER A 21 -4.81 -3.66 -10.36
C SER A 21 -5.91 -4.39 -11.16
N ASN A 22 -6.81 -5.12 -10.49
CA ASN A 22 -7.92 -5.85 -11.12
C ASN A 22 -9.28 -5.18 -10.81
N PRO A 23 -9.99 -4.63 -11.80
CA PRO A 23 -11.30 -4.00 -11.58
C PRO A 23 -12.44 -5.00 -11.35
N SER A 24 -12.20 -6.31 -11.41
CA SER A 24 -13.23 -7.36 -11.35
C SER A 24 -13.56 -7.92 -9.96
N SER A 25 -12.93 -7.44 -8.88
CA SER A 25 -13.16 -7.94 -7.51
C SER A 25 -14.05 -7.05 -6.64
N GLN A 26 -14.96 -6.27 -7.24
CA GLN A 26 -16.08 -5.65 -6.52
C GLN A 26 -17.40 -6.06 -7.18
N SER A 27 -18.00 -7.16 -6.71
CA SER A 27 -19.42 -7.42 -6.89
C SER A 27 -20.02 -7.96 -5.59
N SER A 28 -20.82 -7.14 -4.93
CA SER A 28 -21.78 -7.59 -3.93
C SER A 28 -23.17 -7.47 -4.53
N GLU A 29 -23.66 -8.56 -5.12
CA GLU A 29 -25.09 -8.83 -5.27
C GLU A 29 -25.37 -10.33 -5.13
N PRO A 30 -26.41 -10.72 -4.39
CA PRO A 30 -27.31 -11.80 -4.79
C PRO A 30 -28.68 -11.17 -5.17
N PRO A 31 -29.55 -11.81 -6.00
CA PRO A 31 -29.86 -13.24 -5.90
C PRO A 31 -30.29 -13.99 -7.21
N SER A 32 -30.53 -15.29 -7.01
CA SER A 32 -31.55 -16.17 -7.64
C SER A 32 -31.32 -16.86 -9.00
N ASN A 33 -31.38 -18.20 -8.88
CA ASN A 33 -31.64 -19.28 -9.84
C ASN A 33 -32.43 -18.94 -11.12
N PHE A 34 -32.06 -19.58 -12.24
CA PHE A 34 -32.96 -20.32 -13.15
C PHE A 34 -32.17 -21.26 -14.09
N ASP A 35 -32.72 -22.46 -14.32
CA ASP A 35 -32.19 -23.63 -15.06
C ASP A 35 -32.10 -23.46 -16.59
N ASN A 36 -31.17 -24.18 -17.27
CA ASN A 36 -31.49 -25.31 -18.18
C ASN A 36 -30.31 -25.85 -19.03
N SER A 37 -30.08 -27.17 -18.91
CA SER A 37 -29.83 -28.23 -19.91
C SER A 37 -28.95 -28.02 -21.17
N THR A 38 -27.82 -28.75 -21.18
CA THR A 38 -27.34 -29.76 -22.17
C THR A 38 -27.21 -29.42 -23.67
N SER A 39 -25.98 -29.46 -24.23
CA SER A 39 -25.48 -30.51 -25.17
C SER A 39 -24.07 -30.23 -25.76
N GLN A 40 -23.39 -31.33 -26.10
CA GLN A 40 -21.96 -31.54 -26.36
C GLN A 40 -21.42 -31.02 -27.72
N SER A 41 -20.10 -30.82 -27.84
CA SER A 41 -19.25 -31.40 -28.91
C SER A 41 -17.77 -30.97 -28.78
N SER A 42 -16.87 -31.93 -28.91
CA SER A 42 -15.43 -31.90 -28.67
C SER A 42 -14.60 -31.47 -29.89
N SER A 43 -13.39 -30.93 -29.69
CA SER A 43 -12.22 -31.31 -30.48
C SER A 43 -10.90 -30.91 -29.80
N ALA A 44 -9.93 -31.82 -29.82
CA ALA A 44 -8.63 -31.73 -29.19
C ALA A 44 -7.52 -31.61 -30.25
N LEU A 45 -6.48 -30.81 -29.97
CA LEU A 45 -5.05 -31.21 -29.87
C LEU A 45 -4.12 -29.96 -29.86
N PRO A 46 -2.90 -30.10 -29.31
CA PRO A 46 -2.07 -29.02 -28.77
C PRO A 46 -1.00 -28.56 -29.77
N ASP A 47 -0.42 -27.37 -29.61
CA ASP A 47 1.01 -27.24 -29.26
C ASP A 47 1.47 -25.80 -29.03
N ALA A 48 2.51 -25.71 -28.20
CA ALA A 48 3.61 -24.74 -28.21
C ALA A 48 3.30 -23.25 -28.42
N ASN A 49 3.36 -22.48 -27.34
CA ASN A 49 4.58 -21.70 -27.08
C ASN A 49 4.60 -21.16 -25.65
N GLN A 50 5.59 -21.66 -24.92
CA GLN A 50 6.08 -21.18 -23.63
C GLN A 50 6.20 -19.66 -23.63
N LYS A 51 5.25 -18.97 -22.99
CA LYS A 51 5.47 -17.61 -22.53
C LYS A 51 6.33 -17.74 -21.27
N GLN A 52 7.64 -17.77 -21.47
CA GLN A 52 8.64 -17.79 -20.42
C GLN A 52 8.41 -16.60 -19.47
N ASN A 53 7.78 -16.91 -18.34
CA ASN A 53 8.10 -16.46 -16.99
C ASN A 53 9.24 -15.44 -16.89
N ASN A 54 8.91 -14.16 -16.97
CA ASN A 54 9.78 -13.05 -16.55
C ASN A 54 9.10 -12.15 -15.51
N ASP A 55 7.97 -12.58 -14.92
CA ASP A 55 7.23 -11.79 -13.91
C ASP A 55 7.68 -12.05 -12.47
N PHE A 56 8.64 -12.96 -12.22
CA PHE A 56 9.07 -13.34 -10.87
C PHE A 56 9.76 -12.22 -10.05
N ASN A 57 10.13 -11.10 -10.66
CA ASN A 57 10.78 -9.97 -9.97
C ASN A 57 9.90 -8.73 -9.81
N LYS A 58 8.66 -8.73 -10.32
CA LYS A 58 7.77 -7.57 -10.21
C LYS A 58 7.09 -7.57 -8.83
N PRO A 59 7.13 -6.46 -8.07
CA PRO A 59 6.42 -6.39 -6.80
C PRO A 59 4.93 -6.62 -7.01
N SER A 60 4.35 -7.49 -6.20
CA SER A 60 2.91 -7.78 -6.21
C SER A 60 2.12 -6.73 -5.42
N LEU A 61 2.80 -5.99 -4.54
CA LEU A 61 2.26 -4.85 -3.80
C LEU A 61 3.27 -3.70 -3.80
N VAL A 62 2.83 -2.51 -4.22
CA VAL A 62 3.64 -1.29 -4.17
C VAL A 62 3.07 -0.35 -3.11
N ILE A 63 3.92 0.13 -2.20
CA ILE A 63 3.56 1.10 -1.18
C ILE A 63 4.23 2.43 -1.53
N ILE A 64 3.39 3.43 -1.81
CA ILE A 64 3.82 4.78 -2.15
C ILE A 64 3.78 5.65 -0.89
N ILE A 65 4.93 6.24 -0.53
CA ILE A 65 5.03 7.20 0.56
C ILE A 65 5.24 8.59 -0.04
N GLY A 66 4.26 9.47 0.16
CA GLY A 66 4.27 10.83 -0.32
C GLY A 66 5.28 11.73 0.40
N TRP A 67 5.42 12.95 -0.11
CA TRP A 67 6.29 13.98 0.45
C TRP A 67 5.49 15.01 1.26
N TRP A 68 6.21 16.02 1.75
CA TRP A 68 5.61 17.13 2.48
C TRP A 68 4.54 17.86 1.65
N ASN A 69 3.35 18.07 2.23
CA ASN A 69 2.23 18.80 1.64
C ASN A 69 1.71 18.14 0.34
N CYS A 70 2.06 16.88 0.14
CA CYS A 70 1.52 16.05 -0.92
C CYS A 70 0.02 15.90 -0.71
N LYS A 71 -0.76 16.08 -1.78
CA LYS A 71 -2.18 15.70 -1.81
C LYS A 71 -2.32 14.39 -2.58
N LEU A 72 -3.40 13.66 -2.33
CA LEU A 72 -3.66 12.41 -3.07
C LEU A 72 -3.70 12.64 -4.59
N SER A 73 -4.16 13.82 -5.03
CA SER A 73 -4.13 14.23 -6.44
C SER A 73 -2.73 14.24 -7.04
N ASN A 74 -1.69 14.54 -6.25
CA ASN A 74 -0.30 14.53 -6.70
C ASN A 74 0.22 13.10 -6.89
N LEU A 75 -0.23 12.16 -6.06
CA LEU A 75 0.13 10.74 -6.17
C LEU A 75 -0.61 10.00 -7.28
N ARG A 76 -1.74 10.55 -7.77
CA ARG A 76 -2.62 9.88 -8.75
C ARG A 76 -1.87 9.35 -9.97
N LYS A 77 -0.92 10.11 -10.52
CA LYS A 77 -0.10 9.67 -11.67
C LYS A 77 0.71 8.40 -11.34
N TYR A 78 1.29 8.34 -10.14
CA TYR A 78 2.09 7.20 -9.71
C TYR A 78 1.21 6.00 -9.35
N ILE A 79 0.06 6.24 -8.70
CA ILE A 79 -0.94 5.20 -8.45
C ILE A 79 -1.37 4.57 -9.78
N SER A 80 -1.84 5.38 -10.75
CA SER A 80 -2.21 4.89 -12.09
C SER A 80 -1.05 4.21 -12.82
N LEU A 81 0.19 4.69 -12.66
CA LEU A 81 1.35 4.05 -13.25
C LEU A 81 1.52 2.61 -12.75
N TYR A 82 1.43 2.38 -11.44
CA TYR A 82 1.56 1.04 -10.88
C TYR A 82 0.35 0.15 -11.15
N THR A 83 -0.86 0.69 -11.01
CA THR A 83 -2.09 -0.10 -11.13
C THR A 83 -2.48 -0.38 -12.57
N GLU A 84 -2.45 0.63 -13.45
CA GLU A 84 -2.95 0.51 -14.83
C GLU A 84 -1.86 0.01 -15.79
N LYS A 85 -0.62 0.50 -15.64
CA LYS A 85 0.47 0.17 -16.57
C LYS A 85 1.28 -1.06 -16.12
N PHE A 86 1.57 -1.17 -14.82
CA PHE A 86 2.35 -2.28 -14.29
C PHE A 86 1.52 -3.41 -13.70
N HIS A 87 0.19 -3.23 -13.59
CA HIS A 87 -0.74 -4.22 -13.03
C HIS A 87 -0.35 -4.68 -11.62
N MET A 88 0.05 -3.71 -10.78
CA MET A 88 0.46 -3.92 -9.40
C MET A 88 -0.56 -3.32 -8.45
N ASP A 89 -0.92 -4.06 -7.41
CA ASP A 89 -1.72 -3.51 -6.32
C ASP A 89 -0.94 -2.41 -5.61
N THR A 90 -1.61 -1.31 -5.30
CA THR A 90 -0.94 -0.11 -4.81
C THR A 90 -1.59 0.42 -3.54
N LEU A 91 -0.78 0.66 -2.53
CA LEU A 91 -1.13 1.41 -1.33
C LEU A 91 -0.43 2.76 -1.37
N SER A 92 -1.10 3.81 -0.92
CA SER A 92 -0.49 5.13 -0.81
C SER A 92 -0.72 5.73 0.57
N HIS A 93 0.32 6.34 1.10
CA HIS A 93 0.33 7.03 2.38
C HIS A 93 0.93 8.42 2.22
N ILE A 94 0.29 9.40 2.84
CA ILE A 94 0.80 10.76 2.92
C ILE A 94 1.19 11.00 4.38
N PRO A 95 2.49 11.13 4.67
CA PRO A 95 2.99 11.53 5.97
C PRO A 95 2.25 12.74 6.55
N PRO A 96 1.79 12.71 7.81
CA PRO A 96 1.16 13.85 8.41
C PRO A 96 2.17 14.99 8.63
N PHE A 97 1.74 16.21 8.30
CA PHE A 97 2.58 17.40 8.32
C PHE A 97 3.17 17.74 9.70
N TYR A 98 2.45 17.43 10.78
CA TYR A 98 2.83 17.82 12.14
C TYR A 98 4.05 17.05 12.69
N HIS A 99 4.46 15.94 12.05
CA HIS A 99 5.64 15.17 12.44
C HIS A 99 6.95 15.95 12.38
N LEU A 100 7.01 17.03 11.57
CA LEU A 100 8.18 17.91 11.50
C LEU A 100 8.31 18.86 12.69
N PHE A 101 7.19 19.22 13.33
CA PHE A 101 7.17 20.21 14.42
C PHE A 101 7.07 19.56 15.80
N PHE A 102 6.55 18.33 15.86
CA PHE A 102 6.30 17.60 17.10
C PHE A 102 6.91 16.19 17.03
N PRO A 103 8.25 16.07 17.01
CA PRO A 103 8.94 14.80 16.83
C PRO A 103 8.62 13.74 17.91
N TRP A 104 8.17 14.16 19.09
CA TRP A 104 7.80 13.25 20.18
C TRP A 104 6.47 12.49 19.98
N ILE A 105 5.60 12.93 19.05
CA ILE A 105 4.31 12.26 18.74
C ILE A 105 4.50 11.17 17.67
N VAL A 106 5.57 11.30 16.88
CA VAL A 106 5.88 10.44 15.73
C VAL A 106 5.94 8.95 16.09
N PRO A 107 6.52 8.51 17.23
CA PRO A 107 6.65 7.07 17.51
C PRO A 107 5.30 6.34 17.55
N ASP A 108 4.31 6.89 18.24
CA ASP A 108 3.00 6.24 18.44
C ASP A 108 2.21 6.14 17.13
N ASP A 109 2.21 7.23 16.35
CA ASP A 109 1.50 7.28 15.07
C ASP A 109 2.15 6.35 14.04
N VAL A 110 3.48 6.24 14.04
CA VAL A 110 4.20 5.32 13.15
C VAL A 110 4.00 3.85 13.56
N ILE A 111 3.93 3.53 14.86
CA ILE A 111 3.60 2.18 15.32
C ILE A 111 2.17 1.80 14.90
N ARG A 112 1.20 2.71 15.04
CA ARG A 112 -0.17 2.48 14.54
C ARG A 112 -0.15 2.22 13.03
N LEU A 113 0.56 3.06 12.27
CA LEU A 113 0.70 2.93 10.83
C LEU A 113 1.33 1.59 10.42
N ALA A 114 2.35 1.14 11.14
CA ALA A 114 2.97 -0.16 10.93
C ALA A 114 1.96 -1.31 11.11
N LYS A 115 1.17 -1.28 12.19
CA LYS A 115 0.14 -2.30 12.44
C LYS A 115 -0.94 -2.30 11.36
N GLU A 116 -1.41 -1.13 10.95
CA GLU A 116 -2.38 -1.00 9.84
C GLU A 116 -1.82 -1.56 8.53
N LEU A 117 -0.56 -1.24 8.22
CA LEU A 117 0.10 -1.71 7.00
C LEU A 117 0.23 -3.23 6.96
N ILE A 118 0.68 -3.83 8.07
CA ILE A 118 0.80 -5.29 8.20
C ILE A 118 -0.59 -5.93 8.14
N GLY A 119 -1.60 -5.32 8.76
CA GLY A 119 -2.99 -5.78 8.68
C GLY A 119 -3.48 -5.84 7.24
N VAL A 120 -3.28 -4.77 6.46
CA VAL A 120 -3.63 -4.76 5.03
C VAL A 120 -2.83 -5.81 4.26
N TRP A 121 -1.53 -5.97 4.53
CA TRP A 121 -0.72 -7.00 3.89
C TRP A 121 -1.24 -8.43 4.15
N ILE A 122 -1.68 -8.72 5.38
CA ILE A 122 -2.32 -10.01 5.73
C ILE A 122 -3.63 -10.19 4.98
N GLU A 123 -4.50 -9.17 4.95
CA GLU A 123 -5.78 -9.21 4.21
C GLU A 123 -5.59 -9.48 2.72
N ARG A 124 -4.42 -9.13 2.16
CA ARG A 124 -4.04 -9.37 0.76
C ARG A 124 -3.36 -10.71 0.52
N GLY A 125 -3.39 -11.62 1.49
CA GLY A 125 -2.82 -12.95 1.34
C GLY A 125 -1.29 -12.98 1.46
N ARG A 126 -0.71 -12.01 2.18
CA ARG A 126 0.72 -11.94 2.49
C ARG A 126 1.62 -11.98 1.23
N PRO A 127 1.50 -11.00 0.31
CA PRO A 127 2.37 -10.93 -0.86
C PRO A 127 3.85 -10.92 -0.44
N ASN A 128 4.68 -11.75 -1.09
CA ASN A 128 6.09 -11.97 -0.74
C ASN A 128 7.06 -11.03 -1.46
N ASN A 129 6.56 -10.12 -2.29
CA ASN A 129 7.35 -9.16 -3.06
C ASN A 129 6.72 -7.76 -2.95
N ILE A 130 7.05 -7.06 -1.86
CA ILE A 130 6.64 -5.70 -1.60
C ILE A 130 7.71 -4.74 -2.12
N GLY A 131 7.27 -3.73 -2.88
CA GLY A 131 8.09 -2.59 -3.28
C GLY A 131 7.66 -1.31 -2.58
N PHE A 132 8.61 -0.51 -2.12
CA PHE A 132 8.34 0.86 -1.68
C PHE A 132 8.75 1.86 -2.77
N HIS A 133 7.92 2.88 -2.97
CA HIS A 133 8.28 4.08 -3.74
C HIS A 133 8.10 5.29 -2.83
N VAL A 134 9.21 5.91 -2.46
CA VAL A 134 9.29 6.91 -1.42
C VAL A 134 9.74 8.24 -2.02
N PHE A 135 9.01 9.32 -1.74
CA PHE A 135 9.31 10.64 -2.29
C PHE A 135 9.95 11.57 -1.26
N SER A 136 11.00 12.29 -1.65
CA SER A 136 11.74 13.29 -0.87
C SER A 136 12.41 12.76 0.41
N ASP A 137 13.17 13.64 1.05
CA ASP A 137 13.78 13.38 2.35
C ASP A 137 12.73 13.09 3.43
N ASN A 138 11.59 13.80 3.41
CA ASN A 138 10.52 13.57 4.39
C ASN A 138 9.87 12.18 4.24
N GLY A 139 9.63 11.74 3.00
CA GLY A 139 9.14 10.39 2.75
C GLY A 139 10.18 9.36 3.17
N THR A 140 11.46 9.60 2.90
CA THR A 140 12.58 8.73 3.28
C THR A 140 12.68 8.58 4.80
N TYR A 141 12.55 9.68 5.53
CA TYR A 141 12.46 9.68 6.99
C TYR A 141 11.27 8.85 7.49
N HIS A 142 10.09 9.03 6.90
CA HIS A 142 8.90 8.25 7.27
C HIS A 142 9.04 6.77 6.98
N TYR A 143 9.64 6.42 5.83
CA TYR A 143 9.95 5.04 5.48
C TYR A 143 10.90 4.40 6.51
N ALA A 144 11.97 5.11 6.89
CA ALA A 144 12.91 4.62 7.90
C ALA A 144 12.22 4.41 9.26
N MET A 145 11.43 5.38 9.72
CA MET A 145 10.67 5.26 10.97
C MET A 145 9.68 4.09 10.93
N LEU A 146 9.01 3.88 9.80
CA LEU A 146 8.08 2.77 9.60
C LEU A 146 8.80 1.42 9.66
N CYS A 147 9.94 1.28 8.97
CA CYS A 147 10.76 0.06 9.05
C CYS A 147 11.24 -0.23 10.47
N GLU A 148 11.69 0.80 11.21
CA GLU A 148 12.09 0.66 12.62
C GLU A 148 10.91 0.23 13.50
N ALA A 149 9.73 0.81 13.32
CA ALA A 149 8.54 0.40 14.06
C ALA A 149 8.17 -1.06 13.78
N ILE A 150 8.26 -1.52 12.52
CA ILE A 150 7.99 -2.92 12.16
C ILE A 150 9.06 -3.85 12.76
N ARG A 151 10.35 -3.48 12.73
CA ARG A 151 11.42 -4.25 13.39
C ARG A 151 11.18 -4.37 14.89
N ASN A 152 10.76 -3.29 15.53
CA ASN A 152 10.41 -3.32 16.95
C ASN A 152 9.25 -4.27 17.20
N LEU A 153 8.20 -4.25 16.37
CA LEU A 153 7.07 -5.19 16.45
C LEU A 153 7.51 -6.65 16.27
N ALA A 154 8.47 -6.93 15.38
CA ALA A 154 9.04 -8.26 15.18
C ALA A 154 9.89 -8.73 16.37
N ASN A 155 10.59 -7.81 17.03
CA ASN A 155 11.48 -8.09 18.16
C ASN A 155 10.78 -8.12 19.53
N VAL A 156 9.46 -7.85 19.62
CA VAL A 156 8.71 -7.96 20.88
C VAL A 156 8.57 -9.44 21.28
N ASN A 157 9.64 -9.99 21.86
CA ASN A 157 9.60 -11.23 22.60
C ASN A 157 9.10 -10.92 24.01
N SER A 158 7.81 -11.15 24.25
CA SER A 158 7.14 -11.51 25.53
C SER A 158 7.53 -10.84 26.86
N ASP A 159 8.32 -9.76 26.91
CA ASP A 159 8.70 -9.08 28.15
C ASP A 159 8.13 -7.65 28.21
N ASN A 160 6.95 -7.55 28.84
CA ASN A 160 6.41 -6.34 29.51
C ASN A 160 6.13 -5.07 28.68
N SER A 161 5.72 -5.16 27.41
CA SER A 161 5.23 -3.97 26.67
C SER A 161 3.70 -3.80 26.59
N ASP A 162 2.93 -4.71 27.20
CA ASP A 162 1.45 -4.68 27.15
C ASP A 162 0.80 -3.47 27.84
N ILE A 163 1.59 -2.64 28.54
CA ILE A 163 1.06 -1.50 29.31
C ILE A 163 0.99 -0.21 28.48
N LEU A 164 1.64 -0.08 27.32
CA LEU A 164 1.72 1.23 26.65
C LEU A 164 0.80 1.45 25.44
N PHE A 165 0.25 0.40 24.81
CA PHE A 165 -0.39 0.57 23.48
C PHE A 165 -1.74 -0.14 23.26
N SER A 166 -2.55 -0.30 24.31
CA SER A 166 -3.95 -0.76 24.14
C SER A 166 -4.88 0.41 23.80
N LYS A 167 -4.84 0.86 22.53
CA LYS A 167 -5.99 1.56 21.93
C LYS A 167 -6.86 0.50 21.23
N LYS A 168 -8.12 0.39 21.68
CA LYS A 168 -9.13 -0.64 21.37
C LYS A 168 -9.43 -0.96 19.89
N ASN A 169 -8.83 -0.26 18.92
CA ASN A 169 -9.21 -0.36 17.50
C ASN A 169 -8.05 -0.68 16.55
N THR A 170 -6.88 -1.11 17.04
CA THR A 170 -5.75 -1.50 16.16
C THR A 170 -5.64 -3.02 16.05
N PRO A 171 -5.35 -3.57 14.86
CA PRO A 171 -5.19 -5.00 14.68
C PRO A 171 -4.04 -5.51 15.56
N SER A 172 -4.28 -6.63 16.26
CA SER A 172 -3.23 -7.33 17.00
C SER A 172 -2.33 -8.02 15.99
N ILE A 173 -1.14 -7.46 15.76
CA ILE A 173 -0.13 -8.03 14.87
C ILE A 173 0.80 -8.92 15.67
N SER A 174 1.01 -10.16 15.22
CA SER A 174 1.99 -11.07 15.82
C SER A 174 3.42 -10.65 15.44
N SER A 175 4.40 -10.96 16.30
CA SER A 175 5.83 -10.73 15.99
C SER A 175 6.25 -11.45 14.70
N THR A 176 5.77 -12.68 14.50
CA THR A 176 5.99 -13.46 13.27
C THR A 176 5.42 -12.78 12.03
N ASP A 177 4.22 -12.19 12.11
CA ASP A 177 3.67 -11.45 10.95
C ASP A 177 4.50 -10.21 10.62
N ALA A 178 5.04 -9.52 11.63
CA ALA A 178 5.93 -8.37 11.41
C ALA A 178 7.27 -8.79 10.78
N GLU A 179 7.85 -9.91 11.21
CA GLU A 179 9.07 -10.48 10.62
C GLU A 179 8.84 -10.88 9.15
N LEU A 180 7.78 -11.65 8.88
CA LEU A 180 7.42 -12.05 7.52
C LEU A 180 7.12 -10.85 6.62
N PHE A 181 6.52 -9.78 7.17
CA PHE A 181 6.31 -8.54 6.44
C PHE A 181 7.66 -7.92 6.04
N LEU A 182 8.62 -7.79 6.96
CA LEU A 182 9.96 -7.25 6.65
C LEU A 182 10.66 -8.08 5.57
N ASP A 183 10.62 -9.40 5.69
CA ASP A 183 11.23 -10.31 4.72
C ASP A 183 10.59 -10.22 3.34
N SER A 184 9.32 -9.80 3.26
CA SER A 184 8.63 -9.61 1.99
C SER A 184 9.03 -8.32 1.26
N ILE A 185 9.71 -7.37 1.90
CA ILE A 185 10.18 -6.13 1.27
C ILE A 185 11.40 -6.45 0.38
N LYS A 186 11.25 -6.29 -0.94
CA LYS A 186 12.31 -6.62 -1.92
C LYS A 186 12.93 -5.41 -2.62
N SER A 187 12.24 -4.28 -2.61
CA SER A 187 12.74 -3.07 -3.25
C SER A 187 12.25 -1.82 -2.55
N CYS A 188 13.09 -0.79 -2.57
CA CYS A 188 12.73 0.56 -2.18
C CYS A 188 13.35 1.52 -3.19
N VAL A 189 12.53 2.32 -3.84
CA VAL A 189 12.94 3.40 -4.74
C VAL A 189 12.73 4.71 -4.01
N ILE A 190 13.81 5.49 -3.89
CA ILE A 190 13.77 6.85 -3.36
C ILE A 190 13.82 7.79 -4.55
N ASP A 191 12.77 8.60 -4.70
CA ASP A 191 12.64 9.57 -5.78
C ASP A 191 12.51 10.99 -5.21
N SER A 192 12.91 11.98 -6.00
CA SER A 192 12.71 13.38 -5.64
C SER A 192 11.21 13.68 -5.60
N ALA A 193 10.76 14.56 -4.69
CA ALA A 193 9.40 15.05 -4.77
C ALA A 193 9.21 15.74 -6.13
N PRO A 194 8.18 15.36 -6.91
CA PRO A 194 7.85 16.12 -8.10
C PRO A 194 7.48 17.52 -7.63
N SER A 195 8.25 18.52 -8.05
CA SER A 195 7.99 19.91 -7.69
C SER A 195 6.53 20.21 -8.03
N PRO A 196 5.71 20.68 -7.08
CA PRO A 196 4.48 21.34 -7.45
C PRO A 196 4.95 22.61 -8.19
N ILE A 197 5.03 22.55 -9.52
CA ILE A 197 5.27 23.73 -10.36
C ILE A 197 4.05 24.61 -10.17
N ASN A 198 4.11 25.43 -9.14
CA ASN A 198 3.20 26.53 -8.90
C ASN A 198 4.06 27.77 -9.11
N GLU A 199 3.64 28.61 -10.05
CA GLU A 199 4.27 29.89 -10.36
C GLU A 199 4.53 30.72 -9.09
N LYS A 200 3.70 30.55 -8.05
CA LYS A 200 3.87 31.21 -6.75
C LYS A 200 5.14 30.80 -6.00
N TYR A 201 5.55 29.54 -6.04
CA TYR A 201 6.77 29.10 -5.33
C TYR A 201 8.04 29.44 -6.13
N VAL A 202 7.95 29.39 -7.46
CA VAL A 202 9.00 29.88 -8.35
C VAL A 202 9.22 31.39 -8.16
N ALA A 203 8.13 32.17 -8.05
CA ALA A 203 8.19 33.61 -7.78
C ALA A 203 8.76 33.98 -6.41
N LEU A 204 8.76 33.04 -5.45
CA LEU A 204 9.33 33.23 -4.11
C LEU A 204 10.78 32.73 -4.00
N GLY A 205 11.38 32.22 -5.08
CA GLY A 205 12.77 31.76 -5.09
C GLY A 205 13.03 30.52 -4.24
N ILE A 206 11.98 29.76 -3.90
CA ILE A 206 12.11 28.51 -3.14
C ILE A 206 12.20 27.38 -4.17
N MET A 207 13.43 26.94 -4.47
CA MET A 207 13.76 25.70 -5.19
C MET A 207 14.66 24.83 -4.34
#